data_AF-G8S6R4-F1
#
_entry.id   AF-G8S6R4-F1
#
_cell.length_a   1.000
_cell.length_b   1.000
_cell.length_c   1.000
_cell.angle_alpha   90.00
_cell.angle_beta   90.00
_cell.angle_gamma   90.00
#
_symmetry.space_group_name_H-M   'P 1'
#
loop_
_entity.id
_entity.type
_entity.pdbx_description
1 polymer ?
#
loop_
_entity_poly.entity_id
_entity_poly.type
_entity_poly.pdbx_seq_one_letter_code
_entity_poly.pdbx_strand_id
1 'polypeptide(L)' 'MNPLEGPHVSVRSTDGLVSITVDRVTADYLRYAIAVLGEHVAAGMKVPPMSADMATRLGNLMNEVEEYLRAH' A
#
# COMPACT_ATOMS: atom_id res chain seq x y z
N MET A 1 6.75 5.04 23.76
CA MET A 1 6.41 5.03 22.31
C MET A 1 7.67 5.44 21.57
N ASN A 2 8.20 4.54 20.75
CA ASN A 2 9.45 4.77 20.01
C ASN A 2 9.08 5.43 18.66
N PRO A 3 9.63 6.60 18.29
CA PRO A 3 9.25 7.33 17.06
C PRO A 3 9.70 6.65 15.75
N LEU A 4 9.99 5.36 15.77
CA LEU A 4 10.44 4.54 14.64
C LEU A 4 9.37 3.57 14.11
N GLU A 5 8.15 3.55 14.66
CA GLU A 5 7.11 2.57 14.26
C GLU A 5 6.09 3.13 13.24
N GLY A 6 6.53 4.05 12.38
CA GLY A 6 5.79 4.36 11.14
C GLY A 6 5.99 3.25 10.10
N PRO A 7 5.06 3.06 9.14
CA PRO A 7 5.31 2.14 8.03
C PRO A 7 6.60 2.55 7.31
N HIS A 8 7.57 1.65 7.22
CA HIS A 8 8.80 1.91 6.47
C HIS A 8 8.49 1.77 4.99
N VAL A 9 8.21 2.89 4.32
CA VAL A 9 7.96 2.97 2.88
C VAL A 9 9.12 3.72 2.23
N SER A 10 9.62 3.20 1.11
CA SER A 10 10.45 4.00 0.20
C SER A 10 10.14 3.66 -1.24
N VAL A 11 10.11 4.68 -2.09
CA VAL A 11 9.85 4.56 -3.52
C VAL A 11 11.09 5.01 -4.28
N ARG A 12 11.48 4.24 -5.30
CA ARG A 12 12.63 4.54 -6.17
C ARG A 12 12.26 4.26 -7.62
N SER A 13 12.73 5.10 -8.53
CA SER A 13 12.66 4.86 -9.97
C SER A 13 14.05 4.49 -10.50
N THR A 14 14.14 3.46 -11.33
CA THR A 14 15.36 3.07 -12.03
C THR A 14 14.97 2.55 -13.40
N ASP A 15 15.48 3.19 -14.45
CA ASP A 15 15.25 2.82 -15.86
C ASP A 15 13.76 2.65 -16.23
N GLY A 16 12.91 3.54 -15.71
CA GLY A 16 11.46 3.51 -15.95
C GLY A 16 10.69 2.50 -15.08
N LEU A 17 11.37 1.80 -14.18
CA LEU A 17 10.75 0.91 -13.20
C LEU A 17 10.57 1.63 -11.86
N VAL A 18 9.36 1.57 -11.31
CA VAL A 18 9.09 2.04 -9.94
C VAL A 18 9.18 0.85 -8.99
N SER A 19 10.14 0.91 -8.06
CA SER A 19 10.34 -0.05 -6.99
C SER A 19 9.87 0.52 -5.67
N ILE A 20 9.03 -0.23 -4.96
CA ILE A 20 8.48 0.14 -3.66
C ILE A 20 9.02 -0.84 -2.63
N THR A 21 9.71 -0.33 -1.61
CA THR A 21 10.13 -1.11 -0.44
C THR A 21 9.20 -0.81 0.72
N VAL A 22 8.62 -1.84 1.30
CA VAL A 22 7.70 -1.76 2.44
C VAL A 22 8.10 -2.74 3.55
N ASP A 23 7.72 -2.43 4.79
CA ASP A 23 7.80 -3.41 5.87
C ASP A 23 6.88 -4.62 5.62
N ARG A 24 7.16 -5.73 6.29
CA ARG A 24 6.44 -7.00 6.09
C ARG A 24 4.93 -6.88 6.35
N VAL A 25 4.52 -6.14 7.39
CA VAL A 25 3.10 -6.00 7.75
C VAL A 25 2.37 -5.25 6.64
N THR A 26 2.97 -4.16 6.16
CA THR A 26 2.45 -3.39 5.04
C THR A 26 2.41 -4.22 3.75
N ALA A 27 3.39 -5.08 3.49
CA ALA A 27 3.39 -6.01 2.36
C ALA A 27 2.26 -7.05 2.44
N ASP A 28 2.05 -7.65 3.61
CA ASP A 28 0.98 -8.63 3.85
C ASP A 28 -0.40 -7.99 3.66
N TYR A 29 -0.58 -6.76 4.12
CA TYR A 29 -1.79 -5.97 3.92
C TYR A 29 -2.01 -5.59 2.46
N LEU A 30 -0.97 -5.20 1.72
CA LEU A 30 -1.07 -4.91 0.30
C LEU A 30 -1.50 -6.16 -0.48
N ARG A 31 -0.87 -7.30 -0.20
CA ARG A 31 -1.22 -8.59 -0.81
C ARG A 31 -2.68 -8.96 -0.54
N TYR A 32 -3.13 -8.82 0.70
CA TYR A 32 -4.50 -9.11 1.09
C TYR A 32 -5.50 -8.18 0.37
N ALA A 33 -5.24 -6.87 0.37
CA ALA A 33 -6.10 -5.89 -0.28
C ALA A 33 -6.26 -6.17 -1.78
N ILE A 34 -5.16 -6.47 -2.48
CA ILE A 34 -5.19 -6.81 -3.92
C ILE A 34 -6.03 -8.08 -4.16
N ALA A 35 -5.86 -9.12 -3.33
CA ALA A 35 -6.61 -10.35 -3.46
C ALA A 35 -8.12 -10.15 -3.27
N VAL A 36 -8.50 -9.45 -2.19
CA VAL A 36 -9.91 -9.15 -1.87
C VAL A 36 -10.54 -8.30 -2.97
N LEU A 37 -9.85 -7.26 -3.44
CA LEU A 37 -10.33 -6.41 -4.52
C LEU A 37 -10.56 -7.24 -5.79
N GLY A 38 -9.59 -8.06 -6.20
CA GLY A 38 -9.70 -8.89 -7.40
C GLY A 38 -10.88 -9.87 -7.33
N GLU A 39 -11.02 -10.59 -6.21
CA GLU A 39 -12.10 -11.55 -6.01
C GLU A 39 -13.49 -10.89 -6.00
N HIS A 40 -13.66 -9.82 -5.22
CA HIS A 40 -14.96 -9.20 -5.05
C HIS A 40 -15.39 -8.43 -6.29
N VAL A 41 -14.46 -7.70 -6.94
CA VAL A 41 -14.76 -6.99 -8.18
C VAL A 41 -15.12 -7.98 -9.29
N ALA A 42 -14.38 -9.09 -9.44
CA ALA A 42 -14.70 -10.12 -10.43
C ALA A 42 -16.06 -10.78 -10.18
N ALA A 43 -16.44 -10.95 -8.91
CA ALA A 43 -17.73 -11.50 -8.53
C ALA A 43 -18.88 -10.47 -8.53
N GLY A 44 -18.62 -9.19 -8.84
CA GLY A 44 -19.62 -8.12 -8.74
C GLY A 44 -20.12 -7.88 -7.31
N MET A 45 -19.35 -8.31 -6.31
CA MET A 45 -19.67 -8.19 -4.90
C MET A 45 -19.10 -6.91 -4.31
N LYS A 46 -19.74 -6.43 -3.23
CA LYS A 46 -19.23 -5.30 -2.47
C LYS A 46 -17.92 -5.68 -1.79
N VAL A 47 -16.89 -4.86 -1.96
CA VAL A 47 -15.60 -5.01 -1.27
C VAL A 47 -15.81 -4.77 0.24
N PRO A 48 -15.38 -5.69 1.12
CA PRO A 48 -15.47 -5.50 2.56
C PRO A 48 -14.58 -4.34 3.02
N PRO A 49 -14.97 -3.61 4.09
CA PRO A 49 -14.14 -2.54 4.62
C PRO A 49 -12.83 -3.08 5.18
N MET A 50 -11.75 -2.33 4.99
CA MET A 50 -10.45 -2.62 5.61
C MET A 50 -10.47 -2.29 7.10
N SER A 51 -9.58 -2.92 7.88
CA SER A 51 -9.33 -2.49 9.26
C SER A 51 -8.70 -1.10 9.28
N ALA A 52 -8.83 -0.37 10.39
CA ALA A 52 -8.27 0.97 10.52
C ALA A 52 -6.75 1.01 10.34
N ASP A 53 -6.02 0.03 10.89
CA ASP A 53 -4.56 -0.09 10.74
C ASP A 53 -4.17 -0.36 9.28
N MET A 54 -4.88 -1.29 8.61
CA MET A 54 -4.66 -1.58 7.18
C MET A 54 -4.94 -0.35 6.32
N ALA A 55 -6.05 0.34 6.54
CA ALA A 55 -6.40 1.56 5.81
C ALA A 55 -5.35 2.66 6.03
N THR A 56 -4.85 2.83 7.25
CA THR A 56 -3.80 3.82 7.56
C THR A 56 -2.50 3.50 6.86
N ARG A 57 -2.02 2.25 6.96
CA ARG A 57 -0.75 1.83 6.34
C ARG A 57 -0.79 1.90 4.82
N LEU A 58 -1.86 1.37 4.21
CA LEU A 58 -2.01 1.39 2.75
C LEU A 58 -2.30 2.80 2.22
N GLY A 59 -3.03 3.63 2.96
CA GLY A 59 -3.23 5.04 2.63
C GLY A 59 -1.90 5.81 2.60
N ASN A 60 -1.08 5.67 3.64
CA ASN A 60 0.25 6.27 3.67
C ASN A 60 1.13 5.77 2.51
N LEU A 61 1.11 4.47 2.23
CA LEU A 61 1.83 3.89 1.09
C LEU A 61 1.40 4.52 -0.24
N MET A 62 0.09 4.69 -0.48
CA MET A 62 -0.42 5.29 -1.72
C MET A 62 -0.04 6.77 -1.83
N ASN A 63 -0.08 7.52 -0.72
CA ASN A 63 0.34 8.92 -0.71
C ASN A 63 1.83 9.07 -1.06
N GLU A 64 2.71 8.26 -0.47
CA GLU A 64 4.15 8.28 -0.77
C GLU A 64 4.43 7.98 -2.26
N VAL A 65 3.70 7.02 -2.83
CA VAL A 65 3.79 6.70 -4.26
C VAL A 65 3.29 7.86 -5.11
N GLU A 66 2.16 8.46 -4.76
CA GLU A 66 1.61 9.61 -5.49
C GLU A 66 2.54 10.82 -5.44
N GLU A 67 3.08 11.16 -4.27
CA GLU A 67 4.04 12.24 -4.09
C GLU A 67 5.31 11.99 -4.92
N TYR A 68 5.83 10.77 -4.89
CA TYR A 68 6.98 10.38 -5.70
C TYR A 68 6.71 10.56 -7.19
N LEU A 69 5.57 10.08 -7.69
CA LEU A 69 5.16 10.16 -9.09
C LEU A 69 4.79 11.58 -9.55
N ARG A 70 4.45 12.50 -8.65
CA ARG A 70 4.22 13.91 -8.99
C ARG A 70 5.52 14.69 -9.11
N ALA A 71 6.56 14.28 -8.38
CA ALA A 71 7.84 14.96 -8.35
C ALA A 71 8.78 14.56 -9.50
N HIS A 72 8.46 13.51 -10.25
CA HIS A 72 9.27 12.92 -11.32
C HIS A 72 8.44 12.67 -12.57
#